data_AF-A0A4Z1D9Y4-F1
#
_entry.id   AF-A0A4Z1D9Y4-F1
#
_cell.length_a   1.000
_cell.length_b   1.000
_cell.length_c   1.000
_cell.angle_alpha   90.00
_cell.angle_beta   90.00
_cell.angle_gamma   90.00
#
_symmetry.space_group_name_H-M   'P 1'
#
loop_
_entity.id
_entity.type
_entity.pdbx_description
1 polymer ?
#
loop_
_entity_poly.entity_id
_entity_poly.type
_entity_poly.pdbx_seq_one_letter_code
_entity_poly.pdbx_strand_id
1 'polypeptide(L)'
;MFLSGLSEWELGVLVSWGTDADWAHPAMTLRVPGSVARRLLADASDLSCSETGESDTVEQTAQETAQPFGPGVFDDVPVHARRPVTTGDLRALHAVSRDSDQLYLVMSLAAGPQVLPLSALEDGVAGGGRYVIIAVADDVPDTLVAASCAEFTEAEADNNPGSRSPVHEPGDPAFGRELGTAEGERLTVRLARSFHDPKAALRSLVLARNIADLRDLGDDWDRYESRRSPVHFSVWHGLLAMEQPDLRPFLPVSDDRWGGSGLPLGILAGVQVYSTDVTGRYEGRAHSPDCQHTQRGRGLSRYYDLATVEQMLDAERFDPCSKCGGYAIRRLTAAQVAYYRAAHQVHDLAGRVQWSTGNPSRPGVDFASLLAEVKKWVDTSADDWFEERREFREWNHFLHQLLRQVQTAAGGRTAQ
;
A
#
# COMPACT_ATOMS: atom_id res chain seq x y z
N MET A 1 -20.17 24.08 32.30
CA MET A 1 -19.54 23.38 31.17
C MET A 1 -20.61 22.51 30.56
N PHE A 2 -21.34 23.02 29.55
CA PHE A 2 -22.68 22.52 29.19
C PHE A 2 -22.67 21.55 27.98
N LEU A 3 -21.54 21.47 27.25
CA LEU A 3 -21.44 20.70 25.99
C LEU A 3 -20.47 19.50 26.09
N SER A 4 -19.78 19.33 27.21
CA SER A 4 -18.75 18.29 27.39
C SER A 4 -19.30 16.87 27.60
N GLY A 5 -20.63 16.74 27.74
CA GLY A 5 -21.31 15.45 27.89
C GLY A 5 -22.02 14.97 26.63
N LEU A 6 -21.96 15.73 25.53
CA LEU A 6 -22.65 15.40 24.29
C LEU A 6 -21.78 14.53 23.39
N SER A 7 -22.39 13.56 22.73
CA SER A 7 -21.77 12.78 21.66
C SER A 7 -21.41 13.66 20.46
N GLU A 8 -20.45 13.21 19.65
CA GLU A 8 -20.06 13.91 18.42
C GLU A 8 -21.25 14.08 17.45
N TRP A 9 -22.18 13.13 17.44
CA TRP A 9 -23.41 13.21 16.66
C TRP A 9 -24.33 14.34 17.17
N GLU A 10 -24.53 14.47 18.47
CA GLU A 10 -25.37 15.53 19.06
C GLU A 10 -24.76 16.92 18.85
N LEU A 11 -23.45 17.05 19.00
CA LEU A 11 -22.74 18.29 18.69
C LEU A 11 -22.88 18.67 17.21
N GLY A 12 -22.70 17.68 16.32
CA GLY A 12 -22.94 17.86 14.89
C GLY A 12 -24.37 18.30 14.59
N VAL A 13 -25.34 17.78 15.36
CA VAL A 13 -26.75 18.15 15.21
C VAL A 13 -27.03 19.60 15.62
N LEU A 14 -26.54 20.01 16.79
CA LEU A 14 -26.71 21.37 17.30
C LEU A 14 -26.09 22.40 16.35
N VAL A 15 -24.90 22.10 15.82
CA VAL A 15 -24.17 23.01 14.89
C VAL A 15 -24.85 23.08 13.53
N SER A 16 -25.42 21.96 13.04
CA SER A 16 -25.95 21.88 11.67
C SER A 16 -27.40 22.33 11.55
N TRP A 17 -28.21 22.15 12.59
CA TRP A 17 -29.65 22.42 12.57
C TRP A 17 -30.13 23.42 13.62
N GLY A 18 -29.20 24.05 14.36
CA GLY A 18 -29.47 25.18 15.25
C GLY A 18 -30.09 26.35 14.50
N THR A 19 -31.28 26.77 14.93
CA THR A 19 -32.00 27.91 14.35
C THR A 19 -32.13 29.09 15.30
N ASP A 20 -32.22 28.82 16.61
CA ASP A 20 -32.24 29.84 17.65
C ASP A 20 -31.68 29.27 18.96
N ALA A 21 -31.15 30.13 19.83
CA ALA A 21 -30.60 29.74 21.13
C ALA A 21 -31.02 30.72 22.23
N ASP A 22 -31.78 30.23 23.21
CA ASP A 22 -32.01 30.93 24.46
C ASP A 22 -30.84 30.61 25.40
N TRP A 23 -30.04 31.62 25.71
CA TRP A 23 -28.92 31.48 26.65
C TRP A 23 -29.32 31.82 28.10
N ALA A 24 -30.51 32.41 28.30
CA ALA A 24 -31.07 32.66 29.63
C ALA A 24 -31.68 31.37 30.23
N HIS A 25 -32.24 30.51 29.38
CA HIS A 25 -32.59 29.13 29.70
C HIS A 25 -31.89 28.24 28.68
N PRO A 26 -30.87 27.44 29.03
CA PRO A 26 -29.95 26.83 28.07
C PRO A 26 -30.66 25.80 27.17
N ALA A 27 -31.29 26.32 26.12
CA ALA A 27 -32.20 25.64 25.23
C ALA A 27 -31.95 26.16 23.81
N MET A 28 -31.93 25.22 22.86
CA MET A 28 -31.66 25.52 21.45
C MET A 28 -32.81 24.97 20.61
N THR A 29 -33.32 25.78 19.70
CA THR A 29 -34.36 25.38 18.76
C THR A 29 -33.71 24.81 17.51
N LEU A 30 -34.07 23.57 17.17
CA LEU A 30 -33.51 22.83 16.05
C LEU A 30 -34.53 22.64 14.95
N ARG A 31 -34.14 22.85 13.69
CA ARG A 31 -34.96 22.51 12.51
C ARG A 31 -34.33 21.33 11.78
N VAL A 32 -34.70 20.13 12.22
CA VAL A 32 -34.09 18.86 11.78
C VAL A 32 -35.03 18.02 10.90
N PRO A 33 -34.48 17.13 10.04
CA PRO A 33 -35.29 16.11 9.35
C PRO A 33 -35.98 15.14 10.34
N GLY A 34 -37.11 14.56 9.94
CA GLY A 34 -37.91 13.70 10.82
C GLY A 34 -37.19 12.46 11.38
N SER A 35 -36.15 11.96 10.70
CA SER A 35 -35.30 10.87 11.22
C SER A 35 -34.39 11.33 12.36
N VAL A 36 -33.82 12.54 12.25
CA VAL A 36 -32.99 13.16 13.29
C VAL A 36 -33.87 13.56 14.48
N ALA A 37 -35.05 14.15 14.23
CA ALA A 37 -36.04 14.44 15.27
C ALA A 37 -36.38 13.18 16.08
N ARG A 38 -36.70 12.07 15.41
CA ARG A 38 -37.05 10.80 16.07
C ARG A 38 -35.91 10.24 16.92
N ARG A 39 -34.65 10.45 16.52
CA ARG A 39 -33.48 10.01 17.29
C ARG A 39 -33.21 10.92 18.50
N LEU A 40 -33.40 12.23 18.35
CA LEU A 40 -33.31 13.20 19.45
C LEU A 40 -34.40 13.01 20.50
N LEU A 41 -35.62 12.63 20.05
CA LEU A 41 -36.78 12.40 20.91
C LEU A 41 -36.81 10.97 21.50
N ALA A 42 -35.89 10.09 21.09
CA ALA A 42 -35.73 8.78 21.72
C ALA A 42 -34.91 8.91 23.01
N ASP A 43 -35.17 8.07 24.01
CA ASP A 43 -34.48 8.01 25.32
C ASP A 43 -32.97 7.64 25.25
N ALA A 44 -32.35 7.74 24.07
CA ALA A 44 -30.95 7.41 23.81
C ALA A 44 -30.06 8.65 23.63
N SER A 45 -30.60 9.86 23.74
CA SER A 45 -29.85 11.13 23.68
C SER A 45 -29.62 11.69 25.08
N ASP A 46 -28.47 12.31 25.30
CA ASP A 46 -28.17 13.05 26.54
C ASP A 46 -28.84 14.45 26.54
N LEU A 47 -29.53 14.81 25.45
CA LEU A 47 -30.33 16.03 25.31
C LEU A 47 -31.79 15.79 25.70
N SER A 48 -32.33 16.63 26.57
CA SER A 48 -33.78 16.68 26.82
C SER A 48 -34.47 17.42 25.67
N CYS A 49 -35.07 16.65 24.75
CA CYS A 49 -35.72 17.17 23.56
C CYS A 49 -37.25 17.09 23.68
N SER A 50 -37.96 18.12 23.20
CA SER A 50 -39.43 18.11 23.07
C SER A 50 -39.85 18.72 21.74
N GLU A 51 -40.94 18.20 21.16
CA GLU A 51 -41.52 18.78 19.95
C GLU A 51 -42.20 20.11 20.28
N THR A 52 -41.83 21.16 19.54
CA THR A 52 -42.53 22.44 19.61
C THR A 52 -43.71 22.36 18.65
N GLY A 53 -44.95 22.36 19.17
CA GLY A 53 -46.16 22.30 18.36
C GLY A 53 -46.28 23.49 17.40
N GLU A 54 -46.86 23.25 16.22
CA GLU A 54 -47.10 24.27 15.18
C GLU A 54 -47.77 25.52 15.77
N SER A 55 -47.02 26.63 15.78
CA SER A 55 -47.57 27.96 15.98
C SER A 55 -47.06 28.86 14.87
N ASP A 56 -48.01 29.27 14.04
CA ASP A 56 -48.05 30.36 13.07
C ASP A 56 -46.81 30.59 12.19
N THR A 57 -47.00 30.14 10.94
CA THR A 57 -46.45 30.66 9.68
C THR A 57 -45.80 32.04 9.79
N VAL A 58 -44.47 32.05 9.67
CA VAL A 58 -43.76 33.10 8.93
C VAL A 58 -43.25 32.46 7.65
N GLU A 59 -43.91 32.78 6.53
CA GLU A 59 -43.32 32.64 5.20
C GLU A 59 -42.07 33.53 5.13
N GLN A 60 -40.94 32.99 5.58
CA GLN A 60 -39.65 33.46 5.11
C GLN A 60 -39.37 32.70 3.82
N THR A 61 -39.45 33.45 2.71
CA THR A 61 -38.83 33.17 1.42
C THR A 61 -37.61 32.28 1.61
N ALA A 62 -37.73 31.02 1.19
CA ALA A 62 -36.63 30.09 1.11
C ALA A 62 -35.61 30.65 0.10
N GLN A 63 -34.68 31.47 0.60
CA GLN A 63 -33.34 31.38 0.08
C GLN A 63 -32.90 29.95 0.37
N GLU A 64 -32.68 29.18 -0.70
CA GLU A 64 -31.86 27.96 -0.66
C GLU A 64 -30.47 28.34 -0.12
N THR A 65 -30.37 28.54 1.19
CA THR A 65 -29.10 28.39 1.89
C THR A 65 -28.75 26.92 1.75
N ALA A 66 -27.83 26.64 0.82
CA ALA A 66 -27.21 25.34 0.64
C ALA A 66 -26.80 24.80 2.02
N GLN A 67 -27.58 23.86 2.55
CA GLN A 67 -27.28 23.20 3.81
C GLN A 67 -25.96 22.45 3.63
N PRO A 68 -24.91 22.78 4.42
CA PRO A 68 -23.56 22.25 4.19
C PRO A 68 -23.41 20.76 4.51
N PHE A 69 -24.41 20.16 5.17
CA PHE A 69 -24.47 18.74 5.49
C PHE A 69 -25.88 18.19 5.25
N GLY A 70 -26.25 18.02 3.99
CA GLY A 70 -27.49 17.32 3.64
C GLY A 70 -27.38 15.81 3.97
N PRO A 71 -28.47 15.12 4.32
CA PRO A 71 -28.48 13.67 4.50
C PRO A 71 -27.85 12.95 3.31
N GLY A 72 -26.95 12.02 3.58
CA GLY A 72 -26.36 11.14 2.55
C GLY A 72 -25.14 11.66 1.81
N VAL A 73 -24.46 12.69 2.33
CA VAL A 73 -23.13 13.12 1.84
C VAL A 73 -22.01 12.26 2.45
N PHE A 74 -22.06 12.04 3.77
CA PHE A 74 -20.89 11.53 4.51
C PHE A 74 -21.02 10.14 5.13
N ASP A 75 -22.21 9.62 5.45
CA ASP A 75 -22.39 8.16 5.69
C ASP A 75 -23.81 7.73 6.09
N ASP A 76 -24.71 8.66 6.41
CA ASP A 76 -25.99 8.34 7.07
C ASP A 76 -27.05 7.64 6.20
N VAL A 77 -26.74 7.28 4.95
CA VAL A 77 -27.65 6.60 4.02
C VAL A 77 -26.97 5.44 3.30
N PRO A 78 -27.74 4.41 2.89
CA PRO A 78 -27.21 3.36 2.02
C PRO A 78 -26.44 3.93 0.83
N VAL A 79 -25.36 3.28 0.41
CA VAL A 79 -24.48 3.75 -0.68
C VAL A 79 -25.25 4.18 -1.94
N HIS A 80 -26.31 3.43 -2.30
CA HIS A 80 -27.14 3.73 -3.47
C HIS A 80 -27.95 5.05 -3.38
N ALA A 81 -28.08 5.63 -2.19
CA ALA A 81 -28.79 6.88 -1.93
C ALA A 81 -27.83 8.06 -1.68
N ARG A 82 -26.52 7.84 -1.75
CA ARG A 82 -25.53 8.90 -1.52
C ARG A 82 -25.46 9.87 -2.69
N ARG A 83 -25.22 11.14 -2.38
CA ARG A 83 -25.07 12.20 -3.38
C ARG A 83 -23.60 12.56 -3.59
N PRO A 84 -23.22 13.08 -4.78
CA PRO A 84 -21.87 13.57 -4.99
C PRO A 84 -21.52 14.70 -4.01
N VAL A 85 -20.28 14.69 -3.52
CA VAL A 85 -19.75 15.73 -2.65
C VAL A 85 -19.51 17.02 -3.44
N THR A 86 -19.71 18.16 -2.78
CA THR A 86 -19.44 19.49 -3.31
C THR A 86 -18.25 20.12 -2.59
N THR A 87 -17.69 21.20 -3.15
CA THR A 87 -16.63 21.97 -2.47
C THR A 87 -17.08 22.51 -1.11
N GLY A 88 -18.37 22.80 -0.94
CA GLY A 88 -18.93 23.21 0.35
C GLY A 88 -18.88 22.10 1.39
N ASP A 89 -19.28 20.88 0.98
CA ASP A 89 -19.24 19.70 1.84
C ASP A 89 -17.79 19.39 2.30
N LEU A 90 -16.82 19.42 1.38
CA LEU A 90 -15.41 19.11 1.70
C LEU A 90 -14.77 20.14 2.66
N ARG A 91 -15.02 21.45 2.46
CA ARG A 91 -14.59 22.47 3.42
C ARG A 91 -15.20 22.26 4.80
N ALA A 92 -16.46 21.83 4.84
CA ALA A 92 -17.16 21.59 6.08
C ALA A 92 -16.59 20.34 6.79
N LEU A 93 -16.25 19.29 6.04
CA LEU A 93 -15.52 18.12 6.55
C LEU A 93 -14.16 18.50 7.15
N HIS A 94 -13.41 19.38 6.49
CA HIS A 94 -12.15 19.93 7.01
C HIS A 94 -12.33 20.71 8.32
N ALA A 95 -13.46 21.39 8.51
CA ALA A 95 -13.75 22.17 9.71
C ALA A 95 -14.19 21.31 10.91
N VAL A 96 -14.83 20.16 10.66
CA VAL A 96 -15.46 19.33 11.69
C VAL A 96 -14.63 18.10 12.05
N SER A 97 -13.88 17.53 11.10
CA SER A 97 -13.05 16.35 11.34
C SER A 97 -11.62 16.72 11.74
N ARG A 98 -11.16 16.17 12.87
CA ARG A 98 -9.77 16.31 13.36
C ARG A 98 -8.75 15.60 12.46
N ASP A 99 -9.20 14.53 11.79
CA ASP A 99 -8.41 13.69 10.88
C ASP A 99 -9.01 13.74 9.46
N SER A 100 -9.34 14.96 9.00
CA SER A 100 -9.83 15.20 7.64
C SER A 100 -8.79 14.84 6.56
N ASP A 101 -7.51 14.82 6.90
CA ASP A 101 -6.41 14.48 5.98
C ASP A 101 -6.23 12.95 5.77
N GLN A 102 -7.18 12.13 6.23
CA GLN A 102 -7.14 10.68 6.03
C GLN A 102 -7.44 10.25 4.58
N LEU A 103 -7.39 8.93 4.33
CA LEU A 103 -7.74 8.36 3.03
C LEU A 103 -9.24 8.05 2.93
N TYR A 104 -9.81 8.39 1.77
CA TYR A 104 -11.21 8.20 1.46
C TYR A 104 -11.36 7.21 0.30
N LEU A 105 -12.16 6.16 0.48
CA LEU A 105 -12.67 5.37 -0.62
C LEU A 105 -13.82 6.14 -1.28
N VAL A 106 -13.64 6.49 -2.54
CA VAL A 106 -14.62 7.25 -3.32
C VAL A 106 -15.01 6.51 -4.59
N MET A 107 -16.23 6.76 -5.06
CA MET A 107 -16.67 6.38 -6.39
C MET A 107 -16.66 7.61 -7.29
N SER A 108 -15.76 7.63 -8.28
CA SER A 108 -15.77 8.59 -9.37
C SER A 108 -16.70 8.10 -10.48
N LEU A 109 -17.57 8.97 -10.99
CA LEU A 109 -18.40 8.61 -12.14
C LEU A 109 -17.59 8.39 -13.43
N ALA A 110 -16.40 9.02 -13.53
CA ALA A 110 -15.57 8.94 -14.73
C ALA A 110 -14.61 7.75 -14.70
N ALA A 111 -14.07 7.44 -13.52
CA ALA A 111 -12.95 6.51 -13.38
C ALA A 111 -13.18 5.40 -12.34
N GLY A 112 -14.40 5.26 -11.82
CA GLY A 112 -14.78 4.18 -10.91
C GLY A 112 -14.25 4.35 -9.48
N PRO A 113 -14.06 3.24 -8.73
CA PRO A 113 -13.57 3.27 -7.36
C PRO A 113 -12.13 3.79 -7.27
N GLN A 114 -11.88 4.70 -6.33
CA GLN A 114 -10.57 5.29 -6.08
C GLN A 114 -10.34 5.46 -4.58
N VAL A 115 -9.08 5.47 -4.16
CA VAL A 115 -8.70 5.88 -2.81
C VAL A 115 -7.93 7.19 -2.95
N LEU A 116 -8.46 8.26 -2.38
CA LEU A 116 -7.90 9.61 -2.49
C LEU A 116 -7.72 10.23 -1.11
N PRO A 117 -6.65 11.01 -0.89
CA PRO A 117 -6.64 11.96 0.23
C PRO A 117 -7.68 13.06 0.00
N LEU A 118 -8.08 13.74 1.08
CA LEU A 118 -9.09 14.80 0.99
C LEU A 118 -8.70 15.92 0.01
N SER A 119 -7.44 16.33 -0.01
CA SER A 119 -6.99 17.40 -0.89
C SER A 119 -7.09 17.06 -2.38
N ALA A 120 -6.73 15.83 -2.77
CA ALA A 120 -6.94 15.35 -4.14
C ALA A 120 -8.42 15.28 -4.52
N LEU A 121 -9.29 14.98 -3.53
CA LEU A 121 -10.74 15.04 -3.71
C LEU A 121 -11.24 16.48 -3.89
N GLU A 122 -10.70 17.44 -3.13
CA GLU A 122 -11.00 18.86 -3.26
C GLU A 122 -10.61 19.41 -4.64
N ASP A 123 -9.39 19.12 -5.08
CA ASP A 123 -8.88 19.49 -6.41
C ASP A 123 -9.72 18.85 -7.52
N GLY A 124 -10.05 17.56 -7.37
CA GLY A 124 -10.90 16.84 -8.31
C GLY A 124 -12.29 17.48 -8.45
N VAL A 125 -12.94 17.83 -7.33
CA VAL A 125 -14.25 18.50 -7.33
C VAL A 125 -14.14 19.92 -7.90
N ALA A 126 -13.09 20.67 -7.55
CA ALA A 126 -12.84 22.00 -8.10
C ALA A 126 -12.62 21.96 -9.63
N GLY A 127 -12.00 20.89 -10.13
CA GLY A 127 -11.86 20.58 -11.57
C GLY A 127 -13.14 20.09 -12.26
N GLY A 128 -14.27 20.02 -11.55
CA GLY A 128 -15.57 19.60 -12.09
C GLY A 128 -15.82 18.09 -12.01
N GLY A 129 -14.95 17.34 -11.33
CA GLY A 129 -15.16 15.92 -11.06
C GLY A 129 -16.35 15.68 -10.13
N ARG A 130 -16.98 14.50 -10.25
CA ARG A 130 -18.13 14.09 -9.44
C ARG A 130 -17.77 12.82 -8.68
N TYR A 131 -17.71 12.93 -7.37
CA TYR A 131 -17.26 11.88 -6.47
C TYR A 131 -18.29 11.63 -5.38
N VAL A 132 -18.47 10.37 -5.01
CA VAL A 132 -19.27 9.95 -3.87
C VAL A 132 -18.35 9.29 -2.86
N ILE A 133 -18.34 9.76 -1.60
CA ILE A 133 -17.58 9.10 -0.53
C ILE A 133 -18.33 7.83 -0.12
N ILE A 134 -17.60 6.71 -0.10
CA ILE A 134 -18.11 5.38 0.22
C ILE A 134 -17.71 4.97 1.63
N ALA A 135 -16.45 5.22 2.00
CA ALA A 135 -15.91 4.88 3.30
C ALA A 135 -14.64 5.69 3.59
N VAL A 136 -14.31 5.82 4.86
CA VAL A 136 -13.03 6.34 5.37
C VAL A 136 -12.16 5.22 5.93
N ALA A 137 -10.93 5.53 6.33
CA ALA A 137 -10.03 4.52 6.90
C ALA A 137 -10.64 3.86 8.14
N ASP A 138 -11.31 4.64 9.00
CA ASP A 138 -11.92 4.13 10.24
C ASP A 138 -13.10 3.18 10.04
N ASP A 139 -13.71 3.15 8.85
CA ASP A 139 -14.76 2.18 8.52
C ASP A 139 -14.22 0.77 8.27
N VAL A 140 -12.90 0.61 8.12
CA VAL A 140 -12.27 -0.71 7.97
C VAL A 140 -12.47 -1.52 9.27
N PRO A 141 -13.18 -2.66 9.21
CA PRO A 141 -13.56 -3.39 10.42
C PRO A 141 -12.38 -3.87 11.25
N ASP A 142 -12.51 -3.80 12.58
CA ASP A 142 -11.54 -4.33 13.54
C ASP A 142 -11.19 -5.79 13.27
N THR A 143 -12.14 -6.59 12.78
CA THR A 143 -11.91 -8.01 12.48
C THR A 143 -10.84 -8.23 11.41
N LEU A 144 -10.60 -7.26 10.52
CA LEU A 144 -9.56 -7.33 9.50
C LEU A 144 -8.17 -6.92 10.01
N VAL A 145 -8.10 -6.08 11.04
CA VAL A 145 -6.82 -5.48 11.51
C VAL A 145 -6.38 -5.98 12.88
N ALA A 146 -7.31 -6.39 13.75
CA ALA A 146 -7.02 -6.76 15.13
C ALA A 146 -6.20 -8.05 15.23
N ALA A 147 -6.50 -9.05 14.40
CA ALA A 147 -5.75 -10.31 14.37
C ALA A 147 -4.27 -10.07 13.99
N SER A 148 -4.03 -9.31 12.92
CA SER A 148 -2.69 -8.91 12.48
C SER A 148 -1.96 -8.09 13.55
N CYS A 149 -2.64 -7.12 14.17
CA CYS A 149 -2.08 -6.34 15.28
C CYS A 149 -1.63 -7.23 16.45
N ALA A 150 -2.44 -8.20 16.87
CA ALA A 150 -2.11 -9.10 17.97
C ALA A 150 -0.93 -10.00 17.62
N GLU A 151 -0.99 -10.67 16.46
CA GLU A 151 0.07 -11.57 15.96
C GLU A 151 1.43 -10.87 15.91
N PHE A 152 1.50 -9.67 15.35
CA PHE A 152 2.76 -8.92 15.24
C PHE A 152 3.22 -8.33 16.58
N THR A 153 2.37 -8.28 17.59
CA THR A 153 2.75 -7.87 18.94
C THR A 153 3.40 -9.00 19.71
N GLU A 154 2.81 -10.18 19.64
CA GLU A 154 3.36 -11.38 20.26
C GLU A 154 4.67 -11.79 19.58
N ALA A 155 4.72 -11.80 18.24
CA ALA A 155 5.92 -12.19 17.49
C ALA A 155 7.14 -11.29 17.76
N GLU A 156 6.94 -10.04 18.19
CA GLU A 156 8.03 -9.12 18.56
C GLU A 156 8.46 -9.27 20.02
N ALA A 157 7.57 -9.67 20.93
CA ALA A 157 7.93 -9.96 22.30
C ALA A 157 8.88 -11.16 22.40
N ASP A 158 8.72 -12.14 21.50
CA ASP A 158 9.53 -13.36 21.44
C ASP A 158 10.86 -13.22 20.68
N ASN A 159 11.08 -12.12 19.94
CA ASN A 159 12.24 -11.95 19.07
C ASN A 159 13.01 -10.65 19.37
N ASN A 160 14.32 -10.77 19.63
CA ASN A 160 15.19 -9.62 19.87
C ASN A 160 15.11 -8.63 18.65
N PRO A 161 14.60 -7.40 18.81
CA PRO A 161 14.01 -6.62 17.73
C PRO A 161 15.00 -5.82 16.85
N GLY A 162 16.31 -5.92 17.13
CA GLY A 162 17.35 -5.19 16.40
C GLY A 162 17.87 -5.98 15.20
N SER A 163 17.39 -5.66 14.00
CA SER A 163 17.98 -6.12 12.73
C SER A 163 18.07 -7.64 12.57
N ARG A 164 16.97 -8.29 12.17
CA ARG A 164 17.14 -9.54 11.41
C ARG A 164 17.88 -9.15 10.14
N SER A 165 19.15 -9.50 10.06
CA SER A 165 19.94 -9.30 8.85
C SER A 165 19.21 -9.98 7.69
N PRO A 166 19.23 -9.39 6.48
CA PRO A 166 18.62 -10.02 5.32
C PRO A 166 19.12 -11.47 5.19
N VAL A 167 18.18 -12.39 4.99
CA VAL A 167 18.52 -13.77 4.73
C VAL A 167 19.01 -13.81 3.28
N HIS A 168 20.28 -14.15 3.09
CA HIS A 168 20.89 -14.15 1.75
C HIS A 168 20.84 -15.52 1.07
N GLU A 169 20.57 -16.59 1.81
CA GLU A 169 20.51 -17.94 1.26
C GLU A 169 19.14 -18.23 0.65
N PRO A 170 19.03 -18.43 -0.68
CA PRO A 170 17.72 -18.64 -1.33
C PRO A 170 17.00 -19.90 -0.87
N GLY A 171 17.72 -20.90 -0.35
CA GLY A 171 17.14 -22.14 0.19
C GLY A 171 16.38 -21.96 1.50
N ASP A 172 16.60 -20.86 2.22
CA ASP A 172 15.94 -20.59 3.50
C ASP A 172 14.48 -20.14 3.27
N PRO A 173 13.49 -20.73 3.99
CA PRO A 173 12.08 -20.31 3.90
C PRO A 173 11.80 -18.83 4.20
N ALA A 174 12.72 -18.14 4.88
CA ALA A 174 12.64 -16.72 5.20
C ALA A 174 13.22 -15.80 4.10
N PHE A 175 13.98 -16.32 3.12
CA PHE A 175 14.55 -15.52 2.03
C PHE A 175 13.49 -14.68 1.32
N GLY A 176 13.71 -13.38 1.08
CA GLY A 176 12.76 -12.51 0.39
C GLY A 176 11.46 -12.21 1.16
N ARG A 177 11.30 -12.68 2.41
CA ARG A 177 10.12 -12.37 3.24
C ARG A 177 9.99 -10.86 3.47
N GLU A 178 11.13 -10.19 3.57
CA GLU A 178 11.27 -8.75 3.78
C GLU A 178 10.64 -7.90 2.68
N LEU A 179 10.51 -8.44 1.46
CA LEU A 179 9.90 -7.77 0.32
C LEU A 179 8.37 -7.85 0.32
N GLY A 180 7.79 -8.76 1.10
CA GLY A 180 6.37 -9.09 1.06
C GLY A 180 5.45 -8.07 1.73
N THR A 181 4.17 -8.11 1.36
CA THR A 181 3.09 -7.32 1.99
C THR A 181 2.93 -7.64 3.48
N ALA A 182 3.03 -8.91 3.87
CA ALA A 182 2.93 -9.34 5.27
C ALA A 182 4.03 -8.71 6.14
N GLU A 183 5.27 -8.60 5.63
CA GLU A 183 6.32 -7.87 6.33
C GLU A 183 5.99 -6.37 6.42
N GLY A 184 5.39 -5.80 5.37
CA GLY A 184 4.92 -4.42 5.39
C GLY A 184 3.91 -4.13 6.50
N GLU A 185 2.93 -5.01 6.71
CA GLU A 185 2.00 -4.89 7.84
C GLU A 185 2.73 -4.96 9.18
N ARG A 186 3.63 -5.93 9.34
CA ARG A 186 4.43 -6.08 10.55
C ARG A 186 5.24 -4.82 10.87
N LEU A 187 5.91 -4.27 9.86
CA LEU A 187 6.68 -3.03 9.97
C LEU A 187 5.78 -1.83 10.28
N THR A 188 4.58 -1.78 9.71
CA THR A 188 3.61 -0.71 9.98
C THR A 188 3.20 -0.72 11.43
N VAL A 189 2.80 -1.88 11.96
CA VAL A 189 2.44 -2.05 13.38
C VAL A 189 3.62 -1.67 14.28
N ARG A 190 4.81 -2.21 14.00
CA ARG A 190 6.03 -1.94 14.77
C ARG A 190 6.33 -0.45 14.86
N LEU A 191 6.34 0.25 13.72
CA LEU A 191 6.70 1.66 13.65
C LEU A 191 5.59 2.56 14.18
N ALA A 192 4.33 2.14 14.08
CA ALA A 192 3.19 2.90 14.61
C ALA A 192 3.21 2.91 16.15
N ARG A 193 3.56 1.82 16.83
CA ARG A 193 3.50 1.70 18.32
C ARG A 193 4.12 2.86 19.08
N SER A 194 5.20 3.45 18.58
CA SER A 194 5.92 4.51 19.28
C SER A 194 5.26 5.89 19.15
N PHE A 195 4.34 6.06 18.19
CA PHE A 195 3.84 7.38 17.81
C PHE A 195 2.32 7.46 17.60
N HIS A 196 1.66 6.37 17.20
CA HIS A 196 0.25 6.31 16.76
C HIS A 196 -0.43 4.98 17.12
N ASP A 197 -1.77 4.94 16.98
CA ASP A 197 -2.55 3.69 17.08
C ASP A 197 -2.17 2.73 15.93
N PRO A 198 -1.58 1.55 16.21
CA PRO A 198 -1.24 0.57 15.18
C PRO A 198 -2.44 0.12 14.35
N LYS A 199 -3.66 0.12 14.90
CA LYS A 199 -4.86 -0.23 14.15
C LYS A 199 -5.17 0.83 13.10
N ALA A 200 -5.19 2.11 13.48
CA ALA A 200 -5.39 3.22 12.54
C ALA A 200 -4.35 3.21 11.39
N ALA A 201 -3.08 2.91 11.70
CA ALA A 201 -2.03 2.76 10.70
C ALA A 201 -2.30 1.58 9.74
N LEU A 202 -2.77 0.43 10.24
CA LEU A 202 -3.14 -0.71 9.40
C LEU A 202 -4.36 -0.40 8.53
N ARG A 203 -5.39 0.27 9.05
CA ARG A 203 -6.56 0.67 8.25
C ARG A 203 -6.15 1.60 7.10
N SER A 204 -5.29 2.58 7.39
CA SER A 204 -4.70 3.46 6.38
C SER A 204 -3.89 2.68 5.34
N LEU A 205 -3.09 1.69 5.77
CA LEU A 205 -2.33 0.82 4.88
C LEU A 205 -3.24 0.01 3.96
N VAL A 206 -4.35 -0.54 4.47
CA VAL A 206 -5.33 -1.31 3.69
C VAL A 206 -5.90 -0.46 2.55
N LEU A 207 -6.29 0.79 2.82
CA LEU A 207 -6.76 1.69 1.77
C LEU A 207 -5.64 2.07 0.80
N ALA A 208 -4.49 2.51 1.32
CA ALA A 208 -3.36 2.98 0.50
C ALA A 208 -2.83 1.92 -0.47
N ARG A 209 -2.90 0.64 -0.10
CA ARG A 209 -2.51 -0.49 -0.97
C ARG A 209 -3.35 -0.63 -2.23
N ASN A 210 -4.51 0.02 -2.32
CA ASN A 210 -5.36 -0.01 -3.49
C ASN A 210 -5.13 1.19 -4.43
N ILE A 211 -4.25 2.12 -4.05
CA ILE A 211 -3.89 3.25 -4.90
C ILE A 211 -2.98 2.78 -6.02
N ALA A 212 -3.32 3.11 -7.27
CA ALA A 212 -2.55 2.70 -8.43
C ALA A 212 -1.16 3.33 -8.42
N ASP A 213 -1.06 4.65 -8.29
CA ASP A 213 0.22 5.37 -8.21
C ASP A 213 0.40 5.96 -6.81
N LEU A 214 1.36 5.44 -6.05
CA LEU A 214 1.59 5.90 -4.69
C LEU A 214 2.11 7.34 -4.63
N ARG A 215 2.56 7.93 -5.75
CA ARG A 215 2.94 9.35 -5.79
C ARG A 215 1.76 10.28 -5.57
N ASP A 216 0.54 9.82 -5.82
CA ASP A 216 -0.70 10.58 -5.58
C ASP A 216 -0.98 10.79 -4.08
N LEU A 217 -0.31 10.03 -3.21
CA LEU A 217 -0.32 10.27 -1.75
C LEU A 217 0.70 11.33 -1.32
N GLY A 218 1.66 11.66 -2.19
CA GLY A 218 2.83 12.42 -1.84
C GLY A 218 2.83 13.77 -2.53
N ASP A 219 2.17 14.76 -1.94
CA ASP A 219 2.50 16.19 -2.02
C ASP A 219 1.25 17.01 -1.75
N ASP A 220 1.02 17.33 -0.48
CA ASP A 220 0.56 18.69 -0.19
C ASP A 220 1.56 19.39 0.71
N TRP A 221 2.17 20.41 0.14
CA TRP A 221 2.54 21.57 0.93
C TRP A 221 1.23 22.25 1.25
N ASP A 222 0.75 22.14 2.49
CA ASP A 222 -0.39 22.96 2.90
C ASP A 222 -0.08 24.43 2.55
N ARG A 223 -1.14 25.20 2.27
CA ARG A 223 -1.10 26.68 2.19
C ARG A 223 -0.45 27.37 3.40
N TYR A 224 -0.09 26.60 4.44
CA TYR A 224 0.54 26.99 5.70
C TYR A 224 1.96 26.42 5.91
N GLU A 225 2.65 25.96 4.85
CA GLU A 225 4.06 25.54 4.88
C GLU A 225 4.39 24.31 5.76
N SER A 226 3.40 23.65 6.36
CA SER A 226 3.59 22.37 7.04
C SER A 226 3.30 21.19 6.12
N ARG A 227 4.23 20.23 6.05
CA ARG A 227 4.04 18.96 5.33
C ARG A 227 3.11 18.06 6.15
N ARG A 228 1.82 18.01 5.80
CA ARG A 228 0.92 16.94 6.24
C ARG A 228 0.85 15.89 5.15
N SER A 229 1.60 14.80 5.34
CA SER A 229 1.45 13.63 4.49
C SER A 229 0.13 12.95 4.87
N PRO A 230 -0.77 12.64 3.91
CA PRO A 230 -2.06 12.00 4.20
C PRO A 230 -1.88 10.59 4.78
N VAL A 231 -0.68 10.02 4.64
CA VAL A 231 -0.29 8.79 5.33
C VAL A 231 0.97 9.00 6.16
N HIS A 232 0.99 8.41 7.35
CA HIS A 232 2.12 8.45 8.26
C HIS A 232 3.33 7.64 7.74
N PHE A 233 4.55 7.94 8.21
CA PHE A 233 5.76 7.25 7.75
C PHE A 233 5.73 5.73 7.95
N SER A 234 5.03 5.24 8.99
CA SER A 234 4.84 3.80 9.21
C SER A 234 4.12 3.12 8.04
N VAL A 235 3.14 3.79 7.43
CA VAL A 235 2.39 3.29 6.27
C VAL A 235 3.28 3.25 5.03
N TRP A 236 4.19 4.21 4.85
CA TRP A 236 5.16 4.19 3.75
C TRP A 236 6.05 2.94 3.78
N HIS A 237 6.57 2.57 4.95
CA HIS A 237 7.31 1.30 5.10
C HIS A 237 6.42 0.07 4.91
N GLY A 238 5.11 0.19 5.15
CA GLY A 238 4.13 -0.84 4.87
C GLY A 238 3.73 -1.02 3.42
N LEU A 239 3.93 0.00 2.58
CA LEU A 239 3.63 0.00 1.15
C LEU A 239 4.84 -0.40 0.31
N LEU A 240 6.02 0.02 0.74
CA LEU A 240 7.25 -0.07 -0.03
C LEU A 240 8.29 -0.96 0.68
N ALA A 241 8.94 -1.82 -0.10
CA ALA A 241 10.21 -2.42 0.29
C ALA A 241 11.31 -1.44 -0.11
N MET A 242 11.82 -0.70 0.88
CA MET A 242 12.85 0.32 0.71
C MET A 242 14.27 -0.26 0.57
N GLU A 243 14.40 -1.57 0.81
CA GLU A 243 15.63 -2.32 0.60
C GLU A 243 15.68 -2.84 -0.84
N GLN A 244 16.88 -2.82 -1.43
CA GLN A 244 17.09 -3.23 -2.81
C GLN A 244 16.80 -4.73 -2.97
N PRO A 245 15.76 -5.15 -3.72
CA PRO A 245 15.61 -6.54 -4.09
C PRO A 245 16.80 -6.96 -4.97
N ASP A 246 17.29 -8.16 -4.74
CA ASP A 246 18.31 -8.75 -5.60
C ASP A 246 17.66 -9.18 -6.92
N LEU A 247 18.10 -8.59 -8.02
CA LEU A 247 17.56 -8.88 -9.36
C LEU A 247 18.51 -9.73 -10.21
N ARG A 248 19.60 -10.26 -9.63
CA ARG A 248 20.60 -11.05 -10.34
C ARG A 248 20.03 -12.20 -11.19
N PRO A 249 19.04 -12.99 -10.73
CA PRO A 249 18.49 -14.07 -11.55
C PRO A 249 17.96 -13.62 -12.92
N PHE A 250 17.45 -12.39 -12.99
CA PHE A 250 16.78 -11.82 -14.15
C PHE A 250 17.73 -11.02 -15.06
N LEU A 251 18.92 -10.66 -14.56
CA LEU A 251 19.92 -10.00 -15.38
C LEU A 251 20.39 -10.92 -16.53
N PRO A 252 20.82 -10.35 -17.68
CA PRO A 252 21.36 -11.12 -18.78
C PRO A 252 22.51 -12.05 -18.34
N VAL A 253 22.65 -13.16 -19.06
CA VAL A 253 23.77 -14.09 -18.86
C VAL A 253 25.10 -13.36 -19.13
N SER A 254 26.02 -13.43 -18.17
CA SER A 254 27.38 -12.90 -18.29
C SER A 254 28.39 -14.03 -18.06
N ASP A 255 29.57 -13.92 -18.67
CA ASP A 255 30.68 -14.87 -18.51
C ASP A 255 31.27 -14.84 -17.08
N ASP A 256 30.94 -13.82 -16.29
CA ASP A 256 31.34 -13.74 -14.89
C ASP A 256 30.57 -14.74 -14.04
N ARG A 257 31.28 -15.39 -13.10
CA ARG A 257 30.71 -16.38 -12.16
C ARG A 257 29.57 -15.82 -11.29
N TRP A 258 29.42 -14.50 -11.25
CA TRP A 258 28.39 -13.76 -10.51
C TRP A 258 27.36 -13.08 -11.44
N GLY A 259 27.39 -13.40 -12.73
CA GLY A 259 26.48 -12.89 -13.75
C GLY A 259 25.05 -13.39 -13.56
N GLY A 260 24.11 -12.79 -14.29
CA GLY A 260 22.71 -13.21 -14.23
C GLY A 260 22.43 -14.53 -14.95
N SER A 261 21.21 -15.05 -14.80
CA SER A 261 20.75 -16.25 -15.52
C SER A 261 19.81 -15.96 -16.69
N GLY A 262 19.39 -14.71 -16.86
CA GLY A 262 18.38 -14.33 -17.85
C GLY A 262 17.05 -15.05 -17.64
N LEU A 263 16.70 -15.36 -16.38
CA LEU A 263 15.39 -15.93 -16.08
C LEU A 263 14.29 -14.90 -16.40
N PRO A 264 13.11 -15.33 -16.88
CA PRO A 264 11.99 -14.43 -17.15
C PRO A 264 11.55 -13.68 -15.88
N LEU A 265 10.93 -12.52 -16.04
CA LEU A 265 10.43 -11.72 -14.91
C LEU A 265 9.05 -12.17 -14.44
N GLY A 266 8.22 -12.74 -15.32
CA GLY A 266 6.89 -13.25 -14.96
C GLY A 266 6.05 -12.22 -14.21
N ILE A 267 5.36 -12.66 -13.16
CA ILE A 267 4.55 -11.80 -12.28
C ILE A 267 5.33 -10.70 -11.54
N LEU A 268 6.66 -10.64 -11.64
CA LEU A 268 7.47 -9.53 -11.13
C LEU A 268 7.65 -8.40 -12.14
N ALA A 269 7.44 -8.64 -13.43
CA ALA A 269 7.71 -7.67 -14.50
C ALA A 269 6.98 -6.34 -14.26
N GLY A 270 5.69 -6.42 -13.92
CA GLY A 270 4.81 -5.27 -13.64
C GLY A 270 4.90 -4.69 -12.23
N VAL A 271 5.78 -5.19 -11.36
CA VAL A 271 5.93 -4.63 -10.01
C VAL A 271 6.43 -3.19 -10.11
N GLN A 272 5.74 -2.28 -9.44
CA GLN A 272 6.07 -0.87 -9.46
C GLN A 272 7.35 -0.58 -8.69
N VAL A 273 8.19 0.24 -9.31
CA VAL A 273 9.47 0.75 -8.82
C VAL A 273 9.37 2.26 -8.68
N TYR A 274 9.80 2.77 -7.53
CA TYR A 274 9.88 4.21 -7.26
C TYR A 274 11.32 4.61 -6.99
N SER A 275 11.79 5.65 -7.67
CA SER A 275 13.16 6.15 -7.57
C SER A 275 13.22 7.65 -7.83
N THR A 276 14.25 8.33 -7.37
CA THR A 276 14.50 9.73 -7.78
C THR A 276 14.93 9.87 -9.24
N ASP A 277 15.49 8.81 -9.83
CA ASP A 277 15.87 8.78 -11.26
C ASP A 277 15.99 7.33 -11.74
N VAL A 278 14.86 6.71 -12.09
CA VAL A 278 14.84 5.29 -12.50
C VAL A 278 15.44 5.07 -13.89
N THR A 279 15.55 6.14 -14.69
CA THR A 279 15.99 6.07 -16.09
C THR A 279 17.38 6.65 -16.33
N GLY A 280 18.05 7.18 -15.30
CA GLY A 280 19.38 7.79 -15.41
C GLY A 280 19.40 9.05 -16.27
N ARG A 281 18.34 9.86 -16.19
CA ARG A 281 18.21 11.11 -16.97
C ARG A 281 19.03 12.25 -16.40
N TYR A 282 19.31 12.23 -15.10
CA TYR A 282 19.88 13.35 -14.37
C TYR A 282 21.30 13.05 -13.91
N GLU A 283 22.09 14.10 -13.68
CA GLU A 283 23.40 13.96 -13.05
C GLU A 283 23.22 13.62 -11.56
N GLY A 284 23.82 12.52 -11.13
CA GLY A 284 23.76 12.04 -9.76
C GLY A 284 23.27 10.60 -9.67
N ARG A 285 23.35 10.02 -8.47
CA ARG A 285 22.88 8.67 -8.23
C ARG A 285 21.39 8.66 -7.95
N ALA A 286 20.70 7.64 -8.44
CA ALA A 286 19.33 7.36 -8.08
C ALA A 286 19.22 6.95 -6.60
N HIS A 287 18.12 7.31 -5.96
CA HIS A 287 17.86 7.05 -4.56
C HIS A 287 16.47 6.46 -4.32
N SER A 288 16.38 5.54 -3.36
CA SER A 288 15.11 5.05 -2.87
C SER A 288 14.40 6.13 -2.02
N PRO A 289 13.07 6.09 -1.93
CA PRO A 289 12.32 6.86 -0.94
C PRO A 289 12.84 6.55 0.47
N ASP A 290 12.95 7.58 1.33
CA ASP A 290 13.55 7.51 2.68
C ASP A 290 15.09 7.35 2.73
N CYS A 291 15.78 7.39 1.58
CA CYS A 291 17.24 7.49 1.59
C CYS A 291 17.69 8.82 2.21
N GLN A 292 18.55 8.77 3.23
CA GLN A 292 19.05 9.97 3.93
C GLN A 292 19.76 10.98 3.02
N HIS A 293 20.24 10.56 1.84
CA HIS A 293 20.89 11.43 0.89
C HIS A 293 19.92 12.29 0.06
N THR A 294 18.62 11.99 0.02
CA THR A 294 17.69 12.69 -0.88
C THR A 294 17.31 14.07 -0.40
N GLN A 295 17.65 14.48 0.83
CA GLN A 295 17.22 15.73 1.51
C GLN A 295 15.69 15.98 1.54
N ARG A 296 14.91 15.16 0.84
CA ARG A 296 13.46 15.18 0.71
C ARG A 296 12.92 14.23 1.77
N GLY A 297 12.10 14.75 2.68
CA GLY A 297 11.62 14.03 3.86
C GLY A 297 10.93 12.69 3.58
N ARG A 298 10.66 11.93 4.64
CA ARG A 298 10.19 10.53 4.63
C ARG A 298 8.94 10.33 3.75
N GLY A 299 9.01 9.41 2.78
CA GLY A 299 7.90 9.04 1.90
C GLY A 299 8.13 9.34 0.41
N LEU A 300 7.13 9.04 -0.41
CA LEU A 300 7.10 9.39 -1.83
C LEU A 300 6.54 10.79 -2.06
N SER A 301 6.92 11.38 -3.18
CA SER A 301 6.31 12.60 -3.72
C SER A 301 6.10 12.49 -5.23
N ARG A 302 5.35 13.42 -5.83
CA ARG A 302 5.13 13.47 -7.29
C ARG A 302 6.40 13.61 -8.12
N TYR A 303 7.51 14.00 -7.49
CA TYR A 303 8.81 14.17 -8.12
C TYR A 303 9.65 12.88 -8.19
N TYR A 304 9.13 11.76 -7.67
CA TYR A 304 9.74 10.46 -7.91
C TYR A 304 9.31 9.93 -9.28
N ASP A 305 10.23 9.24 -9.95
CA ASP A 305 9.91 8.43 -11.09
C ASP A 305 9.14 7.18 -10.66
N LEU A 306 8.20 6.76 -11.51
CA LEU A 306 7.52 5.48 -11.44
C LEU A 306 7.86 4.69 -12.70
N ALA A 307 8.36 3.48 -12.51
CA ALA A 307 8.56 2.49 -13.56
C ALA A 307 8.11 1.12 -13.08
N THR A 308 8.18 0.12 -13.95
CA THR A 308 8.09 -1.29 -13.55
C THR A 308 9.49 -1.89 -13.36
N VAL A 309 9.59 -3.09 -12.75
CA VAL A 309 10.86 -3.81 -12.63
C VAL A 309 11.47 -4.08 -13.99
N GLU A 310 10.66 -4.48 -14.98
CA GLU A 310 11.10 -4.70 -16.36
C GLU A 310 11.73 -3.42 -16.95
N GLN A 311 11.00 -2.30 -16.90
CA GLN A 311 11.48 -1.01 -17.41
C GLN A 311 12.77 -0.53 -16.73
N MET A 312 12.92 -0.80 -15.43
CA MET A 312 14.13 -0.45 -14.69
C MET A 312 15.32 -1.32 -15.12
N LEU A 313 15.12 -2.62 -15.36
CA LEU A 313 16.19 -3.51 -15.82
C LEU A 313 16.66 -3.17 -17.25
N ASP A 314 15.77 -2.65 -18.08
CA ASP A 314 16.09 -2.14 -19.42
C ASP A 314 16.77 -0.75 -19.41
N ALA A 315 16.83 -0.08 -18.25
CA ALA A 315 17.41 1.26 -18.14
C ALA A 315 18.95 1.22 -18.06
N GLU A 316 19.61 1.25 -19.22
CA GLU A 316 21.08 1.20 -19.34
C GLU A 316 21.85 2.27 -18.54
N ARG A 317 21.19 3.40 -18.23
CA ARG A 317 21.81 4.54 -17.55
C ARG A 317 21.50 4.62 -16.06
N PHE A 318 20.77 3.64 -15.52
CA PHE A 318 20.41 3.65 -14.11
C PHE A 318 21.68 3.55 -13.23
N ASP A 319 21.96 4.59 -12.44
CA ASP A 319 23.11 4.64 -11.51
C ASP A 319 22.62 4.65 -10.06
N PRO A 320 22.51 3.49 -9.39
CA PRO A 320 21.97 3.42 -8.04
C PRO A 320 22.93 3.94 -6.97
N CYS A 321 22.37 4.59 -5.95
CA CYS A 321 23.09 4.90 -4.72
C CYS A 321 23.50 3.62 -4.00
N SER A 322 24.81 3.47 -3.74
CA SER A 322 25.37 2.27 -3.09
C SER A 322 24.94 2.04 -1.64
N LYS A 323 24.17 2.97 -1.04
CA LYS A 323 23.66 2.84 0.34
C LYS A 323 22.20 2.41 0.40
N CYS A 324 21.40 2.80 -0.58
CA CYS A 324 19.96 2.52 -0.60
C CYS A 324 19.52 1.70 -1.81
N GLY A 325 20.46 1.34 -2.69
CA GLY A 325 20.18 0.62 -3.94
C GLY A 325 19.49 1.45 -5.01
N GLY A 326 19.07 2.68 -4.70
CA GLY A 326 18.58 3.65 -5.67
C GLY A 326 17.10 3.59 -6.00
N TYR A 327 16.35 2.64 -5.46
CA TYR A 327 14.91 2.50 -5.70
C TYR A 327 14.23 1.74 -4.56
N ALA A 328 12.91 1.87 -4.47
CA ALA A 328 12.06 0.98 -3.68
C ALA A 328 11.03 0.33 -4.58
N ILE A 329 10.65 -0.91 -4.27
CA ILE A 329 9.55 -1.58 -4.95
C ILE A 329 8.28 -1.49 -4.11
N ARG A 330 7.12 -1.50 -4.77
CA ARG A 330 5.87 -1.85 -4.12
C ARG A 330 6.01 -3.26 -3.55
N ARG A 331 5.57 -3.45 -2.31
CA ARG A 331 5.71 -4.75 -1.63
C ARG A 331 5.04 -5.85 -2.42
N LEU A 332 5.72 -6.99 -2.46
CA LEU A 332 5.36 -8.15 -3.25
C LEU A 332 4.21 -8.93 -2.59
N THR A 333 3.30 -9.45 -3.42
CA THR A 333 2.30 -10.43 -2.97
C THR A 333 2.97 -11.75 -2.58
N ALA A 334 2.23 -12.63 -1.91
CA ALA A 334 2.75 -13.95 -1.55
C ALA A 334 3.20 -14.76 -2.77
N ALA A 335 2.46 -14.70 -3.89
CA ALA A 335 2.82 -15.36 -5.14
C ALA A 335 4.11 -14.77 -5.74
N GLN A 336 4.25 -13.44 -5.73
CA GLN A 336 5.46 -12.76 -6.21
C GLN A 336 6.68 -13.08 -5.34
N VAL A 337 6.55 -13.13 -4.02
CA VAL A 337 7.63 -13.57 -3.12
C VAL A 337 8.01 -15.03 -3.37
N ALA A 338 7.03 -15.91 -3.59
CA ALA A 338 7.29 -17.31 -3.92
C ALA A 338 8.06 -17.45 -5.24
N TYR A 339 7.67 -16.69 -6.26
CA TYR A 339 8.39 -16.68 -7.53
C TYR A 339 9.80 -16.10 -7.41
N TYR A 340 9.96 -14.98 -6.70
CA TYR A 340 11.26 -14.38 -6.41
C TYR A 340 12.22 -15.40 -5.77
N ARG A 341 11.75 -16.17 -4.78
CA ARG A 341 12.52 -17.26 -4.15
C ARG A 341 12.87 -18.35 -5.16
N ALA A 342 11.90 -18.81 -5.94
CA ALA A 342 12.10 -19.87 -6.92
C ALA A 342 13.16 -19.47 -7.97
N ALA A 343 13.10 -18.25 -8.48
CA ALA A 343 14.08 -17.72 -9.42
C ALA A 343 15.50 -17.72 -8.83
N HIS A 344 15.68 -17.31 -7.58
CA HIS A 344 16.98 -17.34 -6.90
C HIS A 344 17.49 -18.76 -6.64
N GLN A 345 16.62 -19.68 -6.22
CA GLN A 345 16.99 -21.09 -6.02
C GLN A 345 17.41 -21.76 -7.33
N VAL A 346 16.73 -21.45 -8.44
CA VAL A 346 17.07 -21.95 -9.77
C VAL A 346 18.36 -21.31 -10.30
N HIS A 347 18.57 -20.01 -10.05
CA HIS A 347 19.82 -19.31 -10.36
C HIS A 347 21.02 -19.94 -9.65
N ASP A 348 20.92 -20.16 -8.33
CA ASP A 348 21.97 -20.83 -7.55
C ASP A 348 22.23 -22.27 -8.01
N LEU A 349 21.16 -23.00 -8.35
CA LEU A 349 21.28 -24.33 -8.95
C LEU A 349 22.03 -24.29 -10.28
N ALA A 350 21.73 -23.32 -11.14
CA ALA A 350 22.44 -23.12 -12.41
C ALA A 350 23.93 -22.87 -12.19
N GLY A 351 24.29 -22.00 -11.24
CA GLY A 351 25.68 -21.76 -10.85
C GLY A 351 26.39 -23.01 -10.34
N ARG A 352 25.73 -23.83 -9.51
CA ARG A 352 26.28 -25.11 -9.05
C ARG A 352 26.47 -26.12 -10.19
N VAL A 353 25.52 -26.19 -11.12
CA VAL A 353 25.63 -27.05 -12.33
C VAL A 353 26.79 -26.60 -13.21
N GLN A 354 26.90 -25.31 -13.51
CA GLN A 354 27.99 -24.77 -14.33
C GLN A 354 29.36 -25.01 -13.67
N TRP A 355 29.46 -24.76 -12.36
CA TRP A 355 30.71 -25.00 -11.64
C TRP A 355 31.10 -26.49 -11.64
N SER A 356 30.15 -27.38 -11.38
CA SER A 356 30.37 -28.83 -11.31
C SER A 356 30.73 -29.43 -12.67
N THR A 357 30.06 -28.99 -13.74
CA THR A 357 30.34 -29.43 -15.11
C THR A 357 31.68 -28.88 -15.62
N GLY A 358 32.08 -27.68 -15.21
CA GLY A 358 33.40 -27.11 -15.50
C GLY A 358 34.54 -27.68 -14.64
N ASN A 359 34.24 -28.36 -13.53
CA ASN A 359 35.23 -28.94 -12.61
C ASN A 359 34.93 -30.41 -12.28
N PRO A 360 34.77 -31.29 -13.29
CA PRO A 360 34.22 -32.62 -13.10
C PRO A 360 35.15 -33.58 -12.36
N SER A 361 36.42 -33.26 -12.13
CA SER A 361 37.35 -34.13 -11.39
C SER A 361 37.52 -33.72 -9.91
N ARG A 362 36.84 -32.66 -9.45
CA ARG A 362 36.99 -32.20 -8.06
C ARG A 362 36.28 -33.14 -7.07
N PRO A 363 36.93 -33.48 -5.94
CA PRO A 363 36.27 -34.17 -4.84
C PRO A 363 35.05 -33.37 -4.34
N GLY A 364 33.94 -34.07 -4.08
CA GLY A 364 32.70 -33.45 -3.55
C GLY A 364 31.65 -33.07 -4.60
N VAL A 365 31.90 -33.26 -5.90
CA VAL A 365 30.85 -33.10 -6.92
C VAL A 365 29.93 -34.32 -6.94
N ASP A 366 28.70 -34.15 -6.45
CA ASP A 366 27.63 -35.14 -6.49
C ASP A 366 26.61 -34.82 -7.60
N PHE A 367 26.85 -35.39 -8.79
CA PHE A 367 25.94 -35.23 -9.93
C PHE A 367 24.59 -35.93 -9.73
N ALA A 368 24.47 -36.92 -8.84
CA ALA A 368 23.19 -37.59 -8.58
C ALA A 368 22.27 -36.67 -7.77
N SER A 369 22.80 -36.02 -6.73
CA SER A 369 22.09 -34.99 -5.97
C SER A 369 21.68 -33.81 -6.86
N LEU A 370 22.60 -33.27 -7.67
CA LEU A 370 22.27 -32.19 -8.62
C LEU A 370 21.19 -32.60 -9.62
N LEU A 371 21.24 -33.83 -10.14
CA LEU A 371 20.23 -34.33 -11.08
C LEU A 371 18.85 -34.42 -10.42
N ALA A 372 18.79 -34.88 -9.17
CA ALA A 372 17.54 -34.96 -8.41
C ALA A 372 16.95 -33.55 -8.15
N GLU A 373 17.80 -32.59 -7.79
CA GLU A 373 17.38 -31.19 -7.58
C GLU A 373 16.86 -30.54 -8.86
N VAL A 374 17.53 -30.71 -10.01
CA VAL A 374 17.05 -30.16 -11.29
C VAL A 374 15.73 -30.82 -11.70
N LYS A 375 15.59 -32.13 -11.55
CA LYS A 375 14.34 -32.84 -11.85
C LYS A 375 13.17 -32.32 -11.02
N LYS A 376 13.39 -32.09 -9.73
CA LYS A 376 12.37 -31.49 -8.85
C LYS A 376 11.83 -30.18 -9.43
N TRP A 377 12.69 -29.32 -9.95
CA TRP A 377 12.27 -28.05 -10.56
C TRP A 377 11.54 -28.24 -11.89
N VAL A 378 11.99 -29.17 -12.74
CA VAL A 378 11.29 -29.51 -13.99
C VAL A 378 9.88 -30.03 -13.72
N ASP A 379 9.69 -30.79 -12.64
CA ASP A 379 8.40 -31.35 -12.24
C ASP A 379 7.52 -30.36 -11.44
N THR A 380 8.07 -29.20 -11.05
CA THR A 380 7.33 -28.18 -10.30
C THR A 380 6.45 -27.36 -11.23
N SER A 381 5.14 -27.29 -10.93
CA SER A 381 4.24 -26.40 -11.65
C SER A 381 4.63 -24.93 -11.44
N ALA A 382 4.68 -24.18 -12.54
CA ALA A 382 5.03 -22.76 -12.55
C ALA A 382 3.99 -21.90 -13.30
N ASP A 383 2.83 -22.46 -13.63
CA ASP A 383 1.82 -21.80 -14.46
C ASP A 383 1.33 -20.47 -13.84
N ASP A 384 1.23 -20.41 -12.51
CA ASP A 384 0.74 -19.24 -11.78
C ASP A 384 1.76 -18.08 -11.73
N TRP A 385 3.00 -18.28 -12.20
CA TRP A 385 4.05 -17.26 -12.18
C TRP A 385 4.22 -16.52 -13.50
N PHE A 386 3.55 -16.96 -14.56
CA PHE A 386 3.71 -16.42 -15.90
C PHE A 386 2.36 -16.10 -16.51
N GLU A 387 2.11 -14.81 -16.73
CA GLU A 387 0.94 -14.37 -17.49
C GLU A 387 1.12 -14.71 -18.98
N GLU A 388 2.35 -14.60 -19.48
CA GLU A 388 2.70 -14.90 -20.86
C GLU A 388 3.19 -16.33 -21.07
N ARG A 389 2.59 -17.01 -22.06
CA ARG A 389 3.05 -18.34 -22.49
C ARG A 389 4.51 -18.37 -22.95
N ARG A 390 5.06 -17.24 -23.37
CA ARG A 390 6.45 -17.13 -23.82
C ARG A 390 7.40 -17.30 -22.65
N GLU A 391 7.22 -16.55 -21.58
CA GLU A 391 8.05 -16.61 -20.37
C GLU A 391 8.02 -18.00 -19.74
N PHE A 392 6.85 -18.64 -19.68
CA PHE A 392 6.73 -20.02 -19.23
C PHE A 392 7.58 -20.99 -20.07
N ARG A 393 7.64 -20.80 -21.39
CA ARG A 393 8.50 -21.62 -22.27
C ARG A 393 9.97 -21.33 -22.02
N GLU A 394 10.35 -20.07 -21.80
CA GLU A 394 11.73 -19.68 -21.50
C GLU A 394 12.21 -20.30 -20.19
N TRP A 395 11.40 -20.23 -19.12
CA TRP A 395 11.64 -20.93 -17.86
C TRP A 395 11.85 -22.44 -18.04
N ASN A 396 10.91 -23.11 -18.71
CA ASN A 396 11.01 -24.54 -18.95
C ASN A 396 12.21 -24.89 -19.82
N HIS A 397 12.51 -24.09 -20.84
CA HIS A 397 13.66 -24.29 -21.70
C HIS A 397 14.96 -24.24 -20.89
N PHE A 398 15.09 -23.26 -19.99
CA PHE A 398 16.23 -23.12 -19.08
C PHE A 398 16.41 -24.35 -18.19
N LEU A 399 15.35 -24.81 -17.52
CA LEU A 399 15.41 -26.00 -16.66
C LEU A 399 15.78 -27.27 -17.44
N HIS A 400 15.22 -27.45 -18.64
CA HIS A 400 15.56 -28.58 -19.49
C HIS A 400 17.00 -28.51 -20.03
N GLN A 401 17.54 -27.31 -20.26
CA GLN A 401 18.96 -27.13 -20.58
C GLN A 401 19.85 -27.56 -19.42
N LEU A 402 19.56 -27.12 -18.19
CA LEU A 402 20.28 -27.54 -16.98
C LEU A 402 20.23 -29.07 -16.81
N LEU A 403 19.05 -29.67 -17.02
CA LEU A 403 18.88 -31.11 -16.91
C LEU A 403 19.79 -31.87 -17.89
N ARG A 404 19.84 -31.43 -19.16
CA ARG A 404 20.72 -32.02 -20.17
C ARG A 404 22.20 -31.87 -19.82
N GLN A 405 22.60 -30.71 -19.30
CA GLN A 405 24.00 -30.48 -18.89
C GLN A 405 24.43 -31.45 -17.79
N VAL A 406 23.61 -31.61 -16.74
CA VAL A 406 23.90 -32.53 -15.63
C VAL A 406 23.92 -33.98 -16.11
N GLN A 407 22.96 -34.40 -16.93
CA GLN A 407 22.90 -35.76 -17.48
C GLN A 407 24.14 -36.11 -18.32
N THR A 408 24.59 -35.18 -19.15
CA THR A 408 25.78 -35.37 -20.01
C THR A 408 27.04 -35.55 -19.14
N ALA A 409 27.19 -34.71 -18.11
CA ALA A 409 28.33 -34.79 -17.20
C ALA A 409 28.32 -36.06 -16.34
N ALA A 410 27.13 -36.52 -15.92
CA ALA A 410 26.97 -37.77 -15.18
C ALA A 410 27.26 -39.01 -16.05
N GLY A 411 26.74 -39.04 -17.29
CA GLY A 411 26.91 -40.15 -18.24
C GLY A 411 28.34 -40.28 -18.78
N GLY A 412 29.10 -39.19 -18.84
CA GLY A 412 30.53 -39.22 -19.20
C GLY A 412 31.42 -39.95 -18.19
N ARG A 413 30.95 -40.18 -16.94
CA ARG A 413 31.70 -40.91 -15.90
C ARG A 413 31.39 -42.41 -15.82
N THR A 414 30.26 -42.88 -16.35
CA THR A 414 29.95 -44.32 -16.40
C THR A 414 30.60 -45.04 -17.59
N ALA A 415 31.20 -44.30 -18.53
CA ALA A 415 31.86 -44.82 -19.72
C ALA A 415 33.40 -44.81 -19.66
N GLN A 416 33.99 -44.38 -18.54
CA GLN A 416 35.41 -44.52 -18.19
C GLN A 416 35.55 -45.51 -17.05
#